data_AF-X1NDM7-F1
#
_entry.id   AF-X1NDM7-F1
#
_cell.length_a   1.000
_cell.length_b   1.000
_cell.length_c   1.000
_cell.angle_alpha   90.00
_cell.angle_beta   90.00
_cell.angle_gamma   90.00
#
_symmetry.space_group_name_H-M   'P 1'
#
loop_
_entity.id
_entity.type
_entity.pdbx_description
1 polymer ?
#
loop_
_entity_poly.entity_id
_entity_poly.type
_entity_poly.pdbx_seq_one_letter_code
_entity_poly.pdbx_strand_id
1 'polypeptide(L)' 'MIDMSPELITVLMLGGLIVTVLSGYPLALPIGAIAVVVGYLAFGSSVAPIVYAQVFAILHNYVLLALPLFIFMG' A
#
# COMPACT_ATOMS: atom_id res chain seq x y z
N MET A 1 6.80 11.90 15.45
CA MET A 1 5.50 11.22 15.61
C MET A 1 4.48 12.31 15.78
N ILE A 2 3.54 12.46 14.84
CA ILE A 2 2.48 13.45 14.98
C ILE A 2 1.33 12.73 15.67
N ASP A 3 0.89 13.22 16.83
CA ASP A 3 -0.32 12.71 17.46
C ASP A 3 -1.53 13.12 16.59
N MET A 4 -1.95 12.19 15.74
CA MET A 4 -3.10 12.33 14.86
C MET A 4 -4.25 11.50 15.41
N SER A 5 -5.46 12.06 15.40
CA SER A 5 -6.64 11.29 15.77
C SER A 5 -6.94 10.21 14.71
N PRO A 6 -7.56 9.07 15.09
CA PRO A 6 -7.94 8.03 14.13
C PRO A 6 -8.87 8.54 13.02
N GLU A 7 -9.73 9.52 13.32
CA GLU A 7 -10.62 10.16 12.36
C GLU A 7 -9.84 10.95 11.31
N LEU A 8 -8.74 11.62 11.70
CA LEU A 8 -7.90 12.35 10.76
C LEU A 8 -7.16 11.38 9.83
N ILE A 9 -6.63 10.28 10.36
CA ILE A 9 -5.93 9.26 9.56
C ILE A 9 -6.87 8.64 8.53
N THR A 10 -8.10 8.29 8.95
CA THR A 10 -9.10 7.70 8.05
C THR A 10 -9.51 8.66 6.94
N VAL A 11 -9.74 9.94 7.26
CA VAL A 11 -10.05 10.98 6.26
C VAL A 11 -8.88 11.16 5.28
N LEU A 12 -7.64 11.19 5.76
CA LEU A 12 -6.46 11.32 4.89
C LEU A 12 -6.28 10.11 3.96
N MET A 13 -6.45 8.90 4.47
CA MET A 13 -6.28 7.69 3.67
C MET A 13 -7.39 7.55 2.62
N LEU A 14 -8.65 7.72 3.01
CA LEU A 14 -9.78 7.53 2.13
C LEU A 14 -10.00 8.72 1.20
N GLY A 15 -9.93 9.94 1.73
CA GLY A 15 -10.04 11.17 0.95
C GLY A 15 -8.87 11.36 0.00
N GLY A 16 -7.65 11.10 0.45
CA GLY A 16 -6.47 11.11 -0.42
C GLY A 16 -6.61 10.12 -1.57
N LEU A 17 -7.10 8.90 -1.30
CA LEU A 17 -7.25 7.86 -2.30
C LEU A 17 -8.25 8.30 -3.38
N ILE A 18 -9.39 8.83 -2.97
CA ILE A 18 -10.41 9.31 -3.92
C ILE A 18 -9.81 10.40 -4.81
N VAL A 19 -9.17 11.41 -4.23
CA VAL A 19 -8.60 12.54 -5.00
C VAL A 19 -7.55 12.07 -6.00
N THR A 20 -6.65 11.17 -5.58
CA THR A 20 -5.55 10.68 -6.43
C THR A 20 -6.02 9.66 -7.47
N VAL A 21 -7.02 8.83 -7.19
CA VAL A 21 -7.60 7.91 -8.17
C VAL A 21 -8.36 8.66 -9.26
N LEU A 22 -9.07 9.74 -8.91
CA LEU A 22 -9.77 10.58 -9.89
C LEU A 22 -8.83 11.30 -10.87
N SER A 23 -7.52 11.36 -10.59
CA SER A 23 -6.53 11.87 -11.54
C SER A 23 -6.32 10.96 -12.77
N GLY A 24 -6.81 9.71 -12.75
CA GLY A 24 -6.67 8.75 -13.85
C GLY A 24 -5.33 8.01 -13.87
N TYR A 25 -4.48 8.17 -12.85
CA TYR A 25 -3.22 7.41 -12.73
C TYR A 25 -3.47 5.93 -12.41
N PRO A 26 -2.55 5.02 -12.80
CA PRO A 26 -2.67 3.59 -12.51
C PRO A 26 -2.83 3.33 -11.01
N LEU A 27 -3.91 2.65 -10.63
CA LEU A 27 -4.42 2.50 -9.25
C LEU A 27 -3.36 2.11 -8.20
N ALA A 28 -2.38 1.28 -8.59
CA ALA A 28 -1.33 0.83 -7.69
C ALA A 28 -0.48 1.98 -7.12
N LEU A 29 -0.24 3.04 -7.92
CA LEU A 29 0.60 4.17 -7.51
C LEU A 29 -0.10 5.08 -6.49
N PRO A 30 -1.35 5.55 -6.70
CA PRO A 30 -2.13 6.26 -5.68
C PRO A 30 -2.21 5.50 -4.35
N ILE A 31 -2.57 4.22 -4.39
CA ILE A 31 -2.75 3.40 -3.18
C ILE A 31 -1.42 3.29 -2.42
N GLY A 32 -0.34 2.93 -3.11
CA GLY A 32 0.97 2.78 -2.50
C GLY A 32 1.50 4.10 -1.95
N ALA A 33 1.37 5.19 -2.69
CA ALA A 33 1.85 6.51 -2.28
C ALA A 33 1.14 6.98 -1.00
N ILE A 34 -0.19 6.87 -0.93
CA ILE A 34 -0.96 7.30 0.24
C ILE A 34 -0.66 6.41 1.45
N ALA A 35 -0.54 5.10 1.24
CA ALA A 35 -0.15 4.18 2.30
C ALA A 35 1.22 4.51 2.89
N VAL A 36 2.20 4.83 2.06
CA VAL A 36 3.55 5.19 2.52
C VAL A 36 3.58 6.57 3.17
N VAL A 37 2.92 7.58 2.58
CA VAL A 37 2.91 8.95 3.11
C VAL A 37 2.19 9.00 4.46
N VAL A 38 0.96 8.51 4.53
CA VAL A 38 0.20 8.51 5.79
C VAL A 38 0.82 7.56 6.81
N GLY A 39 1.33 6.40 6.35
CA GLY A 39 2.06 5.47 7.20
C GLY A 39 3.33 6.08 7.80
N TYR A 40 4.08 6.89 7.05
CA TYR A 40 5.23 7.61 7.58
C TYR A 40 4.84 8.69 8.59
N LEU A 41 3.74 9.41 8.35
CA LEU A 41 3.24 10.42 9.28
C LEU A 41 2.76 9.80 10.61
N ALA A 42 2.12 8.63 10.55
CA ALA A 42 1.61 7.92 11.71
C ALA A 42 2.70 7.14 12.47
N PHE A 43 3.54 6.38 11.76
CA PHE A 43 4.48 5.41 12.35
C PHE A 43 5.96 5.83 12.24
N GLY A 44 6.26 6.94 11.55
CA GLY A 44 7.63 7.41 11.34
C GLY A 44 8.48 6.43 10.52
N SER A 45 9.74 6.25 10.92
CA SER A 45 10.68 5.34 10.25
C SER A 45 10.26 3.86 10.29
N SER A 46 9.35 3.48 11.19
CA SER A 46 8.81 2.12 11.28
C SER A 46 7.95 1.73 10.08
N VAL A 47 7.54 2.68 9.23
CA VAL A 47 6.79 2.36 8.00
C VAL A 47 7.62 1.53 7.01
N ALA A 48 8.94 1.76 6.93
CA ALA A 48 9.81 1.06 6.00
C ALA A 48 9.86 -0.47 6.22
N PRO A 49 10.11 -0.98 7.45
CA PRO A 49 10.05 -2.41 7.70
C PRO A 49 8.64 -3.00 7.53
N ILE A 50 7.57 -2.23 7.78
CA ILE A 50 6.18 -2.67 7.52
C ILE A 50 5.94 -2.88 6.03
N VAL A 51 6.31 -1.89 5.21
CA VAL A 51 6.18 -1.98 3.74
C VAL A 51 7.03 -3.13 3.21
N TYR A 52 8.25 -3.29 3.70
CA TYR A 52 9.12 -4.41 3.33
C TYR A 52 8.46 -5.77 3.62
N ALA A 53 7.95 -5.97 4.83
CA ALA A 53 7.29 -7.21 5.21
C ALA A 53 6.10 -7.53 4.29
N GLN A 54 5.35 -6.50 3.89
CA GLN A 54 4.16 -6.68 3.06
C GLN A 54 4.48 -6.96 1.60
N VAL A 55 5.49 -6.30 1.04
CA VAL A 55 6.02 -6.63 -0.29
C VAL A 55 6.57 -8.07 -0.29
N PHE A 56 7.34 -8.43 0.73
CA PHE A 56 7.88 -9.78 0.88
C PHE A 56 6.77 -10.83 0.91
N ALA A 57 5.69 -10.61 1.68
CA ALA A 57 4.54 -11.51 1.75
C ALA A 57 3.83 -11.66 0.40
N ILE A 58 3.68 -10.58 -0.37
CA ILE A 58 3.07 -10.62 -1.71
C ILE A 58 3.93 -11.44 -2.68
N LEU A 59 5.25 -11.22 -2.67
CA LEU A 59 6.18 -11.96 -3.53
C LEU A 59 6.19 -13.47 -3.22
N HIS A 60 5.93 -13.86 -1.97
CA HIS A 60 5.87 -15.26 -1.53
C HIS A 60 4.44 -15.83 -1.53
N ASN A 61 3.48 -15.14 -2.12
CA ASN A 61 2.11 -15.62 -2.20
C ASN A 61 2.00 -16.74 -3.25
N TYR A 62 1.68 -17.96 -2.83
CA TYR A 62 1.55 -19.13 -3.71
C TYR A 62 0.59 -18.92 -4.90
N VAL A 63 -0.51 -18.19 -4.72
CA VAL A 63 -1.46 -17.92 -5.81
C VAL A 63 -0.84 -17.01 -6.86
N LEU A 64 -0.16 -15.95 -6.41
CA LEU A 64 0.52 -15.02 -7.32
C LEU A 64 1.74 -15.65 -7.98
N LEU A 65 2.45 -16.55 -7.29
CA LEU A 65 3.54 -17.34 -7.86
C LEU A 65 3.04 -18.37 -8.89
N ALA A 66 1.86 -18.96 -8.67
CA ALA A 66 1.26 -19.89 -9.62
C ALA A 66 0.83 -19.20 -10.93
N LEU A 67 0.48 -17.91 -10.88
CA LEU A 67 -0.01 -17.13 -12.03
C LEU A 67 0.97 -17.12 -13.23
N PRO A 68 2.26 -16.77 -13.09
CA PRO A 68 3.24 -16.92 -14.17
C PRO A 68 3.65 -18.38 -14.42
N LEU A 69 3.62 -19.23 -13.38
CA LEU A 69 4.02 -20.63 -13.50
C LEU A 69 2.96 -21.50 -14.19
N PHE A 70 1.75 -20.99 -14.39
CA PHE A 70 0.66 -21.68 -15.08
C PHE A 70 1.04 -22.17 -16.48
N ILE A 71 1.90 -21.42 -17.19
CA ILE A 71 2.42 -21.80 -18.51
C ILE A 71 3.26 -23.09 -18.45
N PHE A 72 3.83 -23.43 -17.30
CA PHE A 72 4.66 -24.62 -17.10
C PHE A 72 3.90 -25.83 -16.55
N MET A 73 2.58 -25.74 -16.31
CA MET A 73 1.75 -26.81 -15.74
C MET A 73 1.17 -27.80 -16.77
N GLY A 74 1.84 -27.97 -17.93
CA GLY A 74 1.43 -28.88 -19.01
C GLY A 74 1.38 -30.36 -18.61
#